data_AF-A0A940LNW7-F1
#
_entry.id   AF-A0A940LNW7-F1
#
_cell.length_a   1.000
_cell.length_b   1.000
_cell.length_c   1.000
_cell.angle_alpha   90.00
_cell.angle_beta   90.00
_cell.angle_gamma   90.00
#
_symmetry.space_group_name_H-M   'P 1'
#
loop_
_entity.id
_entity.type
_entity.pdbx_description
1 polymer ?
#
loop_
_entity_poly.entity_id
_entity_poly.type
_entity_poly.pdbx_seq_one_letter_code
_entity_poly.pdbx_strand_id
1 'polypeptide(L)'
;MSETEIDGRLLQRWLRADAAEPGLLRGCALDDGERDEPLEILEVDLARQAIVCEGDARIRIAFGRLPDCLLIAPKGHPVIVAVQACVSPQEAAHQRMKAELGEEYPRPFASVEDLEAVHAAETARREGKLPERALRGPWVRALKRNELHRQGAQLAQSWRQLANAAGAPWSDIALHLAWFQRHAGHPNRAIETARDFWASKAAASQSEIAMLATVEAAAWIDRFERKGGAPPDLVEARRAAAKAYAINPTDPEIKAVYGRLQAAENGPGDEPRRR
;
A
#
# COMPACT_ATOMS: atom_id res chain seq x y z
N MET A 1 -30.59 8.31 19.09
CA MET A 1 -29.44 8.51 20.01
C MET A 1 -28.22 8.00 19.27
N SER A 2 -27.05 8.62 19.37
CA SER A 2 -25.87 8.14 18.65
C SER A 2 -25.31 6.90 19.34
N GLU A 3 -25.13 5.81 18.60
CA GLU A 3 -24.53 4.56 19.07
C GLU A 3 -23.07 4.46 18.63
N THR A 4 -22.31 3.63 19.34
CA THR A 4 -20.92 3.29 19.00
C THR A 4 -20.85 1.79 18.75
N GLU A 5 -20.34 1.42 17.57
CA GLU A 5 -20.08 0.05 17.18
C GLU A 5 -18.66 -0.37 17.60
N ILE A 6 -18.53 -1.55 18.21
CA ILE A 6 -17.23 -2.11 18.60
C ILE A 6 -17.09 -3.51 17.98
N ASP A 7 -15.97 -3.73 17.29
CA ASP A 7 -15.59 -5.02 16.71
C ASP A 7 -15.64 -6.13 17.76
N GLY A 8 -16.40 -7.19 17.49
CA GLY A 8 -16.62 -8.26 18.45
C GLY A 8 -15.36 -9.11 18.76
N ARG A 9 -14.27 -9.00 17.98
CA ARG A 9 -12.94 -9.52 18.36
C ARG A 9 -12.38 -8.79 19.57
N LEU A 10 -12.58 -7.48 19.67
CA LEU A 10 -12.17 -6.70 20.84
C LEU A 10 -13.03 -7.04 22.04
N LEU A 11 -14.34 -7.18 21.84
CA LEU A 11 -15.26 -7.66 22.88
C LEU A 11 -14.85 -9.04 23.41
N GLN A 12 -14.60 -10.01 22.52
CA GLN A 12 -14.14 -11.34 22.88
C GLN A 12 -12.85 -11.30 23.69
N ARG A 13 -11.90 -10.47 23.25
CA ARG A 13 -10.60 -10.32 23.92
C ARG A 13 -10.77 -9.75 25.32
N TRP A 14 -11.58 -8.70 25.47
CA TRP A 14 -11.89 -8.11 26.77
C TRP A 14 -12.60 -9.10 27.68
N LEU A 15 -13.62 -9.83 27.20
CA LEU A 15 -14.33 -10.85 27.98
C LEU A 15 -13.47 -12.05 28.41
N ARG A 16 -12.34 -12.26 27.75
CA ARG A 16 -11.35 -13.29 28.11
C ARG A 16 -10.24 -12.76 29.03
N ALA A 17 -10.19 -11.47 29.31
CA ALA A 17 -9.22 -10.88 30.22
C ALA A 17 -9.65 -11.08 31.69
N ASP A 18 -8.69 -11.29 32.59
CA ASP A 18 -8.98 -11.48 34.02
C ASP A 18 -9.65 -10.28 34.68
N ALA A 19 -9.41 -9.08 34.14
CA ALA A 19 -9.98 -7.82 34.60
C ALA A 19 -11.33 -7.48 33.93
N ALA A 20 -11.95 -8.42 33.21
CA ALA A 20 -13.24 -8.18 32.57
C ALA A 20 -14.33 -7.93 33.62
N GLU A 21 -15.17 -6.92 33.37
CA GLU A 21 -16.36 -6.62 34.16
C GLU A 21 -17.62 -6.80 33.28
N PRO A 22 -18.14 -8.03 33.09
CA PRO A 22 -19.24 -8.28 32.16
C PRO A 22 -20.52 -7.52 32.49
N GLY A 23 -20.68 -7.08 33.74
CA GLY A 23 -21.78 -6.20 34.15
C GLY A 23 -21.83 -4.87 33.38
N LEU A 24 -20.71 -4.43 32.81
CA LEU A 24 -20.65 -3.26 31.92
C LEU A 24 -21.36 -3.46 30.58
N LEU A 25 -21.81 -4.66 30.22
CA LEU A 25 -22.57 -4.89 28.98
C LEU A 25 -24.08 -4.64 29.13
N ARG A 26 -24.56 -4.33 30.34
CA ARG A 26 -25.98 -3.98 30.54
C ARG A 26 -26.35 -2.74 29.73
N GLY A 27 -27.49 -2.79 29.04
CA GLY A 27 -27.96 -1.70 28.18
C GLY A 27 -27.19 -1.57 26.86
N CYS A 28 -26.38 -2.57 26.51
CA CYS A 28 -25.79 -2.71 25.18
C CYS A 28 -26.55 -3.81 24.40
N ALA A 29 -26.41 -3.78 23.08
CA ALA A 29 -26.94 -4.81 22.19
C ALA A 29 -25.82 -5.42 21.35
N LEU A 30 -26.08 -6.59 20.77
CA LEU A 30 -25.17 -7.27 19.86
C LEU A 30 -25.83 -7.39 18.49
N ASP A 31 -25.21 -6.80 17.47
CA ASP A 31 -25.52 -7.09 16.08
C ASP A 31 -24.76 -8.36 15.67
N ASP A 32 -25.50 -9.40 15.32
CA ASP A 32 -24.96 -10.72 14.94
C ASP A 32 -24.77 -10.89 13.43
N GLY A 33 -25.11 -9.88 12.63
CA GLY A 33 -25.05 -9.91 11.18
C GLY A 33 -26.04 -10.85 10.50
N GLU A 34 -26.92 -11.52 11.26
CA GLU A 34 -27.96 -12.42 10.75
C GLU A 34 -29.35 -11.79 10.84
N ARG A 35 -29.58 -10.95 11.86
CA ARG A 35 -30.87 -10.33 12.14
C ARG A 35 -30.90 -8.86 11.80
N ASP A 36 -32.10 -8.35 11.51
CA ASP A 36 -32.31 -6.95 11.13
C ASP A 36 -32.14 -5.98 12.32
N GLU A 37 -32.41 -6.44 13.55
CA GLU A 37 -32.29 -5.64 14.77
C GLU A 37 -31.22 -6.20 15.73
N PRO A 38 -30.38 -5.34 16.33
CA PRO A 38 -29.43 -5.75 17.36
C PRO A 38 -30.13 -6.38 18.57
N LEU A 39 -29.54 -7.45 19.10
CA LEU A 39 -30.10 -8.22 20.21
C LEU A 39 -29.66 -7.65 21.55
N GLU A 40 -30.60 -7.25 22.42
CA GLU A 40 -30.28 -6.70 23.74
C GLU A 40 -29.53 -7.73 24.60
N ILE A 41 -28.41 -7.32 25.21
CA ILE A 41 -27.61 -8.21 26.06
C ILE A 41 -28.26 -8.32 27.44
N LEU A 42 -28.71 -9.53 27.78
CA LEU A 42 -29.36 -9.83 29.05
C LEU A 42 -28.35 -10.31 30.11
N GLU A 43 -27.43 -11.19 29.71
CA GLU A 43 -26.49 -11.85 30.62
C GLU A 43 -25.20 -12.24 29.89
N VAL A 44 -24.09 -12.32 30.63
CA VAL A 44 -22.84 -12.90 30.16
C VAL A 44 -22.47 -14.09 31.05
N ASP A 45 -22.42 -15.27 30.45
CA ASP A 45 -22.04 -16.52 31.09
C ASP A 45 -20.57 -16.79 30.81
N LEU A 46 -19.68 -16.29 31.68
CA LEU A 46 -18.22 -16.47 31.54
C LEU A 46 -17.81 -17.95 31.60
N ALA A 47 -18.49 -18.75 32.43
CA ALA A 47 -18.16 -20.18 32.61
C ALA A 47 -18.43 -20.98 31.32
N ARG A 48 -19.53 -20.65 30.62
CA ARG A 48 -19.85 -21.25 29.32
C ARG A 48 -19.33 -20.46 28.12
N GLN A 49 -18.62 -19.36 28.37
CA GLN A 49 -18.11 -18.43 27.36
C GLN A 49 -19.19 -18.03 26.35
N ALA A 50 -20.30 -17.48 26.84
CA ALA A 50 -21.40 -17.06 25.98
C ALA A 50 -22.08 -15.77 26.46
N ILE A 51 -22.61 -15.00 25.52
CA ILE A 51 -23.52 -13.88 25.76
C ILE A 51 -24.95 -14.38 25.54
N VAL A 52 -25.84 -14.06 26.45
CA VAL A 52 -27.27 -14.34 26.32
C VAL A 52 -27.96 -13.04 25.96
N CYS A 53 -28.63 -13.04 24.81
CA CYS A 53 -29.36 -11.88 24.30
C CYS A 53 -30.87 -12.14 24.24
N GLU A 54 -31.63 -11.06 24.19
CA GLU A 54 -33.06 -11.06 23.92
C GLU A 54 -33.33 -11.19 22.43
N GLY A 55 -34.29 -12.06 22.08
CA GLY A 55 -34.87 -12.22 20.75
C GLY A 55 -36.20 -12.98 20.89
N ASP A 56 -36.70 -13.60 19.81
CA ASP A 56 -37.95 -14.39 19.86
C ASP A 56 -37.98 -15.44 20.98
N ALA A 57 -36.80 -15.97 21.31
CA ALA A 57 -36.49 -16.68 22.54
C ALA A 57 -35.12 -16.20 23.04
N ARG A 58 -34.73 -16.54 24.27
CA ARG A 58 -33.36 -16.28 24.76
C ARG A 58 -32.34 -16.94 23.83
N ILE A 59 -31.52 -16.15 23.19
CA ILE A 59 -30.48 -16.61 22.27
C ILE A 59 -29.15 -16.63 23.02
N ARG A 60 -28.37 -17.69 22.83
CA ARG A 60 -27.03 -17.81 23.40
C ARG A 60 -25.99 -17.75 22.28
N ILE A 61 -25.15 -16.71 22.31
CA ILE A 61 -24.07 -16.46 21.35
C ILE A 61 -22.74 -16.83 22.02
N ALA A 62 -22.12 -17.89 21.54
CA ALA A 62 -20.81 -18.31 22.05
C ALA A 62 -19.75 -17.26 21.74
N PHE A 63 -18.77 -17.09 22.64
CA PHE A 63 -17.66 -16.14 22.46
C PHE A 63 -16.92 -16.38 21.14
N GLY A 64 -16.83 -17.62 20.68
CA GLY A 64 -16.22 -17.99 19.40
C GLY A 64 -16.88 -17.34 18.17
N ARG A 65 -18.14 -16.90 18.27
CA ARG A 65 -18.88 -16.21 17.20
C ARG A 65 -18.72 -14.69 17.22
N LEU A 66 -18.26 -14.13 18.34
CA LEU A 66 -18.14 -12.68 18.48
C LEU A 66 -17.26 -12.00 17.42
N PRO A 67 -16.20 -12.63 16.86
CA PRO A 67 -15.45 -12.04 15.74
C PRO A 67 -16.28 -11.66 14.50
N ASP A 68 -17.49 -12.21 14.37
CA ASP A 68 -18.42 -11.95 13.27
C ASP A 68 -19.57 -11.01 13.70
N CYS A 69 -19.54 -10.48 14.93
CA CYS A 69 -20.56 -9.62 15.51
C CYS A 69 -20.03 -8.21 15.79
N LEU A 70 -20.94 -7.25 15.99
CA LEU A 70 -20.64 -5.91 16.49
C LEU A 70 -21.35 -5.67 17.84
N LEU A 71 -20.62 -5.14 18.81
CA LEU A 71 -21.23 -4.63 20.03
C LEU A 71 -21.76 -3.22 19.75
N ILE A 72 -23.05 -3.03 19.97
CA ILE A 72 -23.73 -1.74 19.87
C ILE A 72 -23.88 -1.17 21.29
N ALA A 73 -23.11 -0.12 21.58
CA ALA A 73 -23.13 0.54 22.89
C ALA A 73 -23.61 1.98 22.76
N PRO A 74 -24.38 2.51 23.74
CA PRO A 74 -24.69 3.93 23.79
C PRO A 74 -23.42 4.79 23.79
N LYS A 75 -23.41 5.93 23.07
CA LYS A 75 -22.24 6.80 23.06
C LYS A 75 -21.85 7.25 24.48
N GLY A 76 -20.58 7.05 24.83
CA GLY A 76 -20.04 7.35 26.16
C GLY A 76 -20.23 6.24 27.21
N HIS A 77 -20.80 5.08 26.83
CA HIS A 77 -20.93 3.95 27.74
C HIS A 77 -19.55 3.47 28.26
N PRO A 78 -19.40 3.17 29.56
CA PRO A 78 -18.11 2.77 30.15
C PRO A 78 -17.51 1.51 29.52
N VAL A 79 -18.34 0.63 28.96
CA VAL A 79 -17.88 -0.57 28.24
C VAL A 79 -16.99 -0.23 27.05
N ILE A 80 -17.22 0.92 26.41
CA ILE A 80 -16.42 1.38 25.27
C ILE A 80 -14.97 1.55 25.72
N VAL A 81 -14.76 2.24 26.83
CA VAL A 81 -13.42 2.47 27.41
C VAL A 81 -12.80 1.16 27.88
N ALA A 82 -13.59 0.30 28.55
CA ALA A 82 -13.10 -0.98 29.06
C ALA A 82 -12.63 -1.92 27.95
N VAL A 83 -13.40 -2.05 26.87
CA VAL A 83 -13.03 -2.89 25.71
C VAL A 83 -11.86 -2.28 24.96
N GLN A 84 -11.83 -0.95 24.79
CA GLN A 84 -10.70 -0.26 24.15
C GLN A 84 -9.40 -0.36 24.96
N ALA A 85 -9.47 -0.49 26.28
CA ALA A 85 -8.28 -0.70 27.13
C ALA A 85 -7.56 -2.04 26.86
N CYS A 86 -8.23 -3.02 26.23
CA CYS A 86 -7.61 -4.26 25.79
C CYS A 86 -6.85 -4.16 24.46
N VAL A 87 -6.92 -3.01 23.79
CA VAL A 87 -6.10 -2.71 22.62
C VAL A 87 -4.72 -2.32 23.12
N SER A 88 -3.68 -3.04 22.69
CA SER A 88 -2.31 -2.67 23.07
C SER A 88 -1.98 -1.27 22.55
N PRO A 89 -1.12 -0.49 23.24
CA PRO A 89 -0.70 0.83 22.74
C PRO A 89 -0.13 0.78 21.32
N GLN A 90 0.52 -0.34 20.96
CA GLN A 90 1.09 -0.56 19.64
C GLN A 90 0.02 -0.81 18.58
N GLU A 91 -1.00 -1.63 18.86
CA GLU A 91 -2.15 -1.84 17.98
C GLU A 91 -2.95 -0.56 17.79
N ALA A 92 -3.15 0.24 18.85
CA ALA A 92 -3.79 1.55 18.77
C ALA A 92 -2.96 2.54 17.94
N ALA A 93 -1.63 2.47 17.99
CA ALA A 93 -0.77 3.27 17.11
C ALA A 93 -0.90 2.84 15.65
N HIS A 94 -0.92 1.54 15.36
CA HIS A 94 -1.09 1.03 13.98
C HIS A 94 -2.49 1.34 13.41
N GLN A 95 -3.53 1.29 14.22
CA GLN A 95 -4.87 1.71 13.81
C GLN A 95 -4.92 3.21 13.47
N ARG A 96 -4.26 4.06 14.28
CA ARG A 96 -4.11 5.49 13.98
C ARG A 96 -3.36 5.74 12.68
N MET A 97 -2.23 5.06 12.45
CA MET A 97 -1.48 5.15 11.19
C MET A 97 -2.35 4.84 9.97
N LYS A 98 -3.15 3.76 10.04
CA LYS A 98 -4.09 3.38 8.96
C LYS A 98 -5.19 4.42 8.73
N ALA A 99 -5.67 5.05 9.81
CA ALA A 99 -6.67 6.11 9.72
C ALA A 99 -6.08 7.38 9.09
N GLU A 100 -4.87 7.77 9.48
CA GLU A 100 -4.19 8.97 8.98
C GLU A 100 -3.77 8.86 7.50
N LEU A 101 -3.46 7.65 7.03
CA LEU A 101 -3.19 7.39 5.61
C LEU A 101 -4.45 7.59 4.74
N GLY A 102 -5.63 7.29 5.27
CA GLY A 102 -6.92 7.43 4.57
C GLY A 102 -7.27 6.23 3.69
N GLU A 103 -8.38 6.36 2.95
CA GLU A 103 -8.98 5.28 2.16
C GLU A 103 -8.23 4.96 0.86
N GLU A 104 -7.36 5.87 0.40
CA GLU A 104 -6.57 5.67 -0.83
C GLU A 104 -5.46 4.60 -0.68
N TYR A 105 -5.21 4.11 0.53
CA TYR A 105 -4.20 3.11 0.84
C TYR A 105 -4.83 1.73 1.11
N PRO A 106 -4.18 0.63 0.67
CA PRO A 106 -4.74 -0.70 0.76
C PRO A 106 -4.94 -1.13 2.22
N ARG A 107 -5.98 -1.92 2.42
CA ARG A 107 -6.24 -2.64 3.67
C ARG A 107 -6.52 -4.11 3.31
N PRO A 108 -5.70 -5.09 3.74
CA PRO A 108 -4.51 -4.97 4.61
C PRO A 108 -3.21 -4.59 3.87
N PHE A 109 -2.23 -4.08 4.62
CA PHE A 109 -0.82 -3.97 4.20
C PHE A 109 -0.14 -5.35 4.27
N ALA A 110 0.91 -5.55 3.48
CA ALA A 110 1.70 -6.79 3.44
C ALA A 110 2.40 -7.11 4.78
N SER A 111 2.82 -6.09 5.54
CA SER A 111 3.35 -6.25 6.90
C SER A 111 3.15 -4.99 7.74
N VAL A 112 3.41 -5.08 9.05
CA VAL A 112 3.39 -3.94 9.97
C VAL A 112 4.53 -2.97 9.65
N GLU A 113 5.72 -3.47 9.33
CA GLU A 113 6.86 -2.65 8.94
C GLU A 113 6.58 -1.87 7.65
N ASP A 114 5.80 -2.45 6.73
CA ASP A 114 5.37 -1.76 5.52
C ASP A 114 4.38 -0.63 5.83
N LEU A 115 3.43 -0.85 6.74
CA LEU A 115 2.54 0.21 7.22
C LEU A 115 3.34 1.37 7.83
N GLU A 116 4.27 1.07 8.73
CA GLU A 116 5.10 2.07 9.40
C GLU A 116 5.97 2.84 8.40
N ALA A 117 6.59 2.14 7.44
CA ALA A 117 7.40 2.75 6.39
C ALA A 117 6.57 3.68 5.47
N VAL A 118 5.38 3.23 5.04
CA VAL A 118 4.51 4.04 4.17
C VAL A 118 3.92 5.23 4.92
N HIS A 119 3.53 5.05 6.18
CA HIS A 119 3.06 6.13 7.04
C HIS A 119 4.14 7.20 7.28
N ALA A 120 5.37 6.78 7.59
CA ALA A 120 6.49 7.70 7.76
C ALA A 120 6.81 8.48 6.46
N ALA A 121 6.79 7.80 5.31
CA ALA A 121 7.01 8.44 4.01
C ALA A 121 5.95 9.49 3.69
N GLU A 122 4.68 9.16 3.93
CA GLU A 122 3.55 10.05 3.68
C GLU A 122 3.53 11.24 4.65
N THR A 123 3.88 11.00 5.92
CA THR A 123 4.05 12.07 6.93
C THR A 123 5.14 13.05 6.49
N ALA A 124 6.32 12.54 6.12
CA ALA A 124 7.42 13.38 5.62
C ALA A 124 7.02 14.19 4.37
N ARG A 125 6.22 13.60 3.47
CA ARG A 125 5.68 14.29 2.29
C ARG A 125 4.74 15.43 2.68
N ARG A 126 3.79 15.18 3.59
CA ARG A 126 2.84 16.19 4.08
C ARG A 126 3.54 17.34 4.80
N GLU A 127 4.63 17.04 5.49
CA GLU A 127 5.49 18.04 6.14
C GLU A 127 6.43 18.79 5.17
N GLY A 128 6.43 18.45 3.88
CA GLY A 128 7.32 19.07 2.90
C GLY A 128 8.80 18.76 3.13
N LYS A 129 9.13 17.64 3.77
CA LYS A 129 10.50 17.25 4.10
C LYS A 129 11.09 16.34 3.02
N LEU A 130 12.31 16.65 2.59
CA LEU A 130 13.11 15.75 1.77
C LEU A 130 13.77 14.71 2.68
N PRO A 131 13.39 13.43 2.62
CA PRO A 131 14.04 12.42 3.45
C PRO A 131 15.49 12.19 3.04
N GLU A 132 16.28 11.79 4.01
CA GLU A 132 17.64 11.30 3.78
C GLU A 132 17.63 10.13 2.80
N ARG A 133 18.67 10.04 1.97
CA ARG A 133 18.78 9.02 0.92
C ARG A 133 18.68 7.60 1.47
N ALA A 134 19.17 7.34 2.68
CA ALA A 134 19.12 6.02 3.32
C ALA A 134 17.68 5.57 3.66
N LEU A 135 16.77 6.52 3.94
CA LEU A 135 15.37 6.24 4.29
C LEU A 135 14.49 5.97 3.06
N ARG A 136 14.83 6.57 1.91
CA ARG A 136 14.04 6.46 0.67
C ARG A 136 13.92 5.02 0.19
N GLY A 137 15.00 4.25 0.22
CA GLY A 137 15.03 2.86 -0.24
C GLY A 137 14.04 1.94 0.48
N PRO A 138 14.08 1.85 1.83
CA PRO A 138 13.08 1.13 2.62
C PRO A 138 11.63 1.55 2.30
N TRP A 139 11.35 2.84 2.25
CA TRP A 139 10.00 3.36 1.98
C TRP A 139 9.51 3.00 0.57
N VAL A 140 10.38 3.15 -0.43
CA VAL A 140 10.08 2.75 -1.82
C VAL A 140 9.81 1.25 -1.90
N ARG A 141 10.56 0.40 -1.21
CA ARG A 141 10.31 -1.05 -1.19
C ARG A 141 8.95 -1.40 -0.58
N ALA A 142 8.56 -0.75 0.52
CA ALA A 142 7.24 -0.94 1.12
C ALA A 142 6.12 -0.55 0.14
N LEU A 143 6.26 0.60 -0.54
CA LEU A 143 5.30 1.03 -1.58
C LEU A 143 5.23 0.05 -2.75
N LYS A 144 6.36 -0.50 -3.19
CA LYS A 144 6.41 -1.51 -4.26
C LYS A 144 5.71 -2.81 -3.86
N ARG A 145 5.94 -3.31 -2.64
CA ARG A 145 5.32 -4.54 -2.12
C ARG A 145 3.79 -4.44 -1.99
N ASN A 146 3.29 -3.24 -1.73
CA ASN A 146 1.86 -2.98 -1.56
C ASN A 146 1.21 -2.41 -2.84
N GLU A 147 1.91 -2.48 -3.99
CA GLU A 147 1.42 -2.02 -5.30
C GLU A 147 0.93 -0.56 -5.33
N LEU A 148 1.47 0.27 -4.43
CA LEU A 148 1.11 1.68 -4.24
C LEU A 148 1.74 2.59 -5.29
N HIS A 149 1.55 2.27 -6.57
CA HIS A 149 2.29 2.90 -7.66
C HIS A 149 1.97 4.39 -7.84
N ARG A 150 0.68 4.75 -7.71
CA ARG A 150 0.23 6.14 -7.83
C ARG A 150 0.75 7.00 -6.67
N GLN A 151 0.63 6.51 -5.44
CA GLN A 151 1.12 7.16 -4.23
C GLN A 151 2.64 7.27 -4.26
N GLY A 152 3.35 6.22 -4.68
CA GLY A 152 4.79 6.25 -4.88
C GLY A 152 5.24 7.28 -5.91
N ALA A 153 4.51 7.46 -7.01
CA ALA A 153 4.79 8.50 -8.00
C ALA A 153 4.59 9.91 -7.43
N GLN A 154 3.51 10.15 -6.68
CA GLN A 154 3.25 11.45 -6.03
C GLN A 154 4.33 11.79 -4.99
N LEU A 155 4.70 10.82 -4.16
CA LEU A 155 5.75 10.93 -3.16
C LEU A 155 7.11 11.27 -3.80
N ALA A 156 7.55 10.47 -4.79
CA ALA A 156 8.82 10.70 -5.47
C ALA A 156 8.83 12.03 -6.25
N GLN A 157 7.69 12.46 -6.80
CA GLN A 157 7.55 13.76 -7.45
C GLN A 157 7.74 14.92 -6.45
N SER A 158 7.16 14.79 -5.25
CA SER A 158 7.37 15.76 -4.17
C SER A 158 8.85 15.84 -3.77
N TRP A 159 9.52 14.70 -3.64
CA TRP A 159 10.95 14.67 -3.35
C TRP A 159 11.79 15.30 -4.45
N ARG A 160 11.44 15.09 -5.73
CA ARG A 160 12.11 15.74 -6.86
C ARG A 160 12.02 17.26 -6.76
N GLN A 161 10.83 17.80 -6.46
CA GLN A 161 10.64 19.24 -6.30
C GLN A 161 11.49 19.81 -5.15
N LEU A 162 11.50 19.14 -4.00
CA LEU A 162 12.29 19.55 -2.84
C LEU A 162 13.79 19.44 -3.11
N ALA A 163 14.25 18.35 -3.74
CA ALA A 163 15.66 18.16 -4.09
C ALA A 163 16.14 19.21 -5.08
N ASN A 164 15.34 19.53 -6.11
CA ASN A 164 15.65 20.59 -7.06
C ASN A 164 15.75 21.96 -6.38
N ALA A 165 14.81 22.28 -5.49
CA ALA A 165 14.83 23.53 -4.74
C ALA A 165 16.07 23.66 -3.83
N ALA A 166 16.54 22.53 -3.28
CA ALA A 166 17.71 22.48 -2.41
C ALA A 166 19.05 22.30 -3.16
N GLY A 167 19.04 22.11 -4.49
CA GLY A 167 20.22 21.74 -5.25
C GLY A 167 20.81 20.37 -4.87
N ALA A 168 19.99 19.47 -4.30
CA ALA A 168 20.42 18.18 -3.81
C ALA A 168 20.50 17.13 -4.94
N PRO A 169 21.39 16.12 -4.84
CA PRO A 169 21.40 14.98 -5.75
C PRO A 169 20.05 14.25 -5.74
N TRP A 170 19.55 13.92 -6.93
CA TRP A 170 18.21 13.37 -7.11
C TRP A 170 18.17 12.16 -8.06
N SER A 171 19.30 11.51 -8.31
CA SER A 171 19.39 10.32 -9.19
C SER A 171 18.53 9.15 -8.73
N ASP A 172 18.55 8.85 -7.43
CA ASP A 172 17.71 7.82 -6.82
C ASP A 172 16.22 8.18 -6.90
N ILE A 173 15.91 9.47 -6.73
CA ILE A 173 14.55 9.98 -6.87
C ILE A 173 14.08 9.84 -8.31
N ALA A 174 14.91 10.18 -9.31
CA ALA A 174 14.59 10.04 -10.72
C ALA A 174 14.26 8.59 -11.08
N LEU A 175 15.09 7.65 -10.60
CA LEU A 175 14.86 6.22 -10.77
C LEU A 175 13.52 5.78 -10.18
N HIS A 176 13.26 6.12 -8.91
CA HIS A 176 12.02 5.72 -8.25
C HIS A 176 10.79 6.37 -8.89
N LEU A 177 10.87 7.65 -9.26
CA LEU A 177 9.80 8.39 -9.91
C LEU A 177 9.47 7.78 -11.28
N ALA A 178 10.47 7.55 -12.13
CA ALA A 178 10.27 6.93 -13.44
C ALA A 178 9.67 5.52 -13.30
N TRP A 179 10.15 4.73 -12.33
CA TRP A 179 9.63 3.40 -12.06
C TRP A 179 8.14 3.46 -11.66
N PHE A 180 7.79 4.30 -10.68
CA PHE A 180 6.40 4.41 -10.22
C PHE A 180 5.48 4.97 -11.30
N GLN A 181 5.91 5.97 -12.07
CA GLN A 181 5.14 6.52 -13.18
C GLN A 181 4.86 5.46 -14.25
N ARG A 182 5.85 4.64 -14.61
CA ARG A 182 5.68 3.54 -15.55
C ARG A 182 4.65 2.53 -15.04
N HIS A 183 4.81 2.05 -13.81
CA HIS A 183 3.94 1.05 -13.20
C HIS A 183 2.53 1.57 -12.88
N ALA A 184 2.37 2.87 -12.64
CA ALA A 184 1.06 3.54 -12.57
C ALA A 184 0.41 3.75 -13.95
N GLY A 185 1.03 3.27 -15.03
CA GLY A 185 0.51 3.36 -16.37
C GLY A 185 0.71 4.72 -17.04
N HIS A 186 1.78 5.43 -16.71
CA HIS A 186 2.16 6.70 -17.32
C HIS A 186 3.56 6.64 -17.95
N PRO A 187 3.79 5.81 -18.99
CA PRO A 187 5.11 5.63 -19.61
C PRO A 187 5.69 6.93 -20.18
N ASN A 188 4.87 7.84 -20.71
CA ASN A 188 5.35 9.14 -21.19
C ASN A 188 5.99 9.97 -20.08
N ARG A 189 5.38 9.99 -18.88
CA ARG A 189 5.94 10.71 -17.72
C ARG A 189 7.24 10.07 -17.24
N ALA A 190 7.32 8.74 -17.28
CA ALA A 190 8.54 8.02 -16.93
C ALA A 190 9.70 8.37 -17.88
N ILE A 191 9.43 8.42 -19.19
CA ILE A 191 10.37 8.85 -20.22
C ILE A 191 10.82 10.30 -19.99
N GLU A 192 9.88 11.22 -19.74
CA GLU A 192 10.18 12.62 -19.46
C GLU A 192 11.07 12.77 -18.22
N THR A 193 10.78 12.04 -17.14
CA THR A 193 11.61 12.03 -15.93
C THR A 193 13.04 11.56 -16.22
N ALA A 194 13.22 10.49 -17.01
CA ALA A 194 14.54 10.02 -17.38
C ALA A 194 15.30 11.05 -18.23
N ARG A 195 14.64 11.65 -19.23
CA ARG A 195 15.21 12.69 -20.09
C ARG A 195 15.63 13.93 -19.31
N ASP A 196 14.77 14.39 -18.39
CA ASP A 196 15.08 15.52 -17.50
C ASP A 196 16.32 15.22 -16.66
N PHE A 197 16.44 14.00 -16.14
CA PHE A 197 17.61 13.57 -15.38
C PHE A 197 18.87 13.59 -16.27
N TRP A 198 18.82 13.01 -17.47
CA TRP A 198 19.96 13.02 -18.39
C TRP A 198 20.38 14.42 -18.82
N ALA A 199 19.43 15.32 -19.05
CA ALA A 199 19.70 16.72 -19.41
C ALA A 199 20.34 17.49 -18.25
N SER A 200 19.99 17.18 -17.00
CA SER A 200 20.52 17.85 -15.82
C SER A 200 22.00 17.57 -15.56
N LYS A 201 22.57 16.50 -16.13
CA LYS A 201 23.93 16.01 -15.84
C LYS A 201 24.21 15.82 -14.34
N ALA A 202 23.17 15.58 -13.54
CA ALA A 202 23.30 15.31 -12.12
C ALA A 202 24.14 14.04 -11.88
N ALA A 203 24.94 14.03 -10.82
CA ALA A 203 25.76 12.89 -10.46
C ALA A 203 24.90 11.66 -10.13
N ALA A 204 25.30 10.50 -10.63
CA ALA A 204 24.71 9.20 -10.33
C ALA A 204 25.79 8.12 -10.34
N SER A 205 25.58 7.09 -9.53
CA SER A 205 26.38 5.87 -9.63
C SER A 205 26.10 5.13 -10.93
N GLN A 206 27.06 4.31 -11.39
CA GLN A 206 26.87 3.43 -12.55
C GLN A 206 25.63 2.54 -12.41
N SER A 207 25.38 2.02 -11.19
CA SER A 207 24.20 1.21 -10.88
C SER A 207 22.89 1.98 -11.10
N GLU A 208 22.78 3.21 -10.61
CA GLU A 208 21.60 4.06 -10.85
C GLU A 208 21.40 4.41 -12.32
N ILE A 209 22.50 4.68 -13.03
CA ILE A 209 22.45 4.97 -14.47
C ILE A 209 21.89 3.75 -15.21
N ALA A 210 22.38 2.55 -14.91
CA ALA A 210 21.90 1.31 -15.51
C ALA A 210 20.42 1.09 -15.21
N MET A 211 20.01 1.17 -13.94
CA MET A 211 18.62 0.96 -13.53
C MET A 211 17.66 1.97 -14.17
N LEU A 212 18.02 3.27 -14.21
CA LEU A 212 17.16 4.28 -14.82
C LEU A 212 17.05 4.09 -16.33
N ALA A 213 18.14 3.71 -17.00
CA ALA A 213 18.13 3.40 -18.43
C ALA A 213 17.28 2.14 -18.73
N THR A 214 17.28 1.13 -17.86
CA THR A 214 16.39 -0.04 -17.95
C THR A 214 14.92 0.36 -17.85
N VAL A 215 14.58 1.21 -16.87
CA VAL A 215 13.21 1.72 -16.69
C VAL A 215 12.77 2.57 -17.89
N GLU A 216 13.65 3.43 -18.40
CA GLU A 216 13.39 4.23 -19.61
C GLU A 216 13.12 3.34 -20.83
N ALA A 217 13.97 2.34 -21.07
CA ALA A 217 13.79 1.40 -22.17
C ALA A 217 12.44 0.66 -22.08
N ALA A 218 12.09 0.17 -20.88
CA ALA A 218 10.83 -0.49 -20.64
C ALA A 218 9.63 0.46 -20.86
N ALA A 219 9.74 1.74 -20.48
CA ALA A 219 8.69 2.73 -20.70
C ALA A 219 8.48 3.05 -22.19
N TRP A 220 9.55 3.08 -23.00
CA TRP A 220 9.44 3.21 -24.46
C TRP A 220 8.71 2.02 -25.09
N ILE A 221 9.00 0.80 -24.65
CA ILE A 221 8.30 -0.40 -25.11
C ILE A 221 6.81 -0.32 -24.71
N ASP A 222 6.50 0.02 -23.46
CA ASP A 222 5.11 0.15 -23.00
C ASP A 222 4.34 1.23 -23.80
N ARG A 223 5.01 2.31 -24.20
CA ARG A 223 4.43 3.37 -25.05
C ARG A 223 4.15 2.86 -26.47
N PHE A 224 5.09 2.13 -27.07
CA PHE A 224 4.92 1.49 -28.39
C PHE A 224 3.71 0.56 -28.39
N GLU A 225 3.61 -0.33 -27.40
CA GLU A 225 2.55 -1.33 -27.25
C GLU A 225 1.15 -0.67 -27.12
N ARG A 226 1.04 0.45 -26.41
CA ARG A 226 -0.26 1.11 -26.14
C ARG A 226 -0.87 1.88 -27.30
N LYS A 227 -0.06 2.39 -28.23
CA LYS A 227 -0.54 3.28 -29.32
C LYS A 227 -0.49 2.64 -30.70
N GLY A 228 -0.41 1.31 -30.79
CA GLY A 228 -0.32 0.62 -32.08
C GLY A 228 1.02 0.83 -32.80
N GLY A 229 2.06 1.17 -32.05
CA GLY A 229 3.45 1.22 -32.50
C GLY A 229 3.85 2.45 -33.32
N ALA A 230 4.74 3.27 -32.77
CA ALA A 230 5.55 4.19 -33.56
C ALA A 230 6.97 3.59 -33.66
N PRO A 231 7.45 3.17 -34.85
CA PRO A 231 8.78 2.57 -35.00
C PRO A 231 9.94 3.36 -34.34
N PRO A 232 9.92 4.71 -34.30
CA PRO A 232 10.94 5.48 -33.56
C PRO A 232 11.00 5.17 -32.05
N ASP A 233 9.90 4.76 -31.42
CA ASP A 233 9.86 4.44 -29.99
C ASP A 233 10.74 3.20 -29.69
N LEU A 234 10.82 2.21 -30.59
CA LEU A 234 11.70 1.04 -30.42
C LEU A 234 13.18 1.39 -30.60
N VAL A 235 13.50 2.37 -31.45
CA VAL A 235 14.86 2.88 -31.60
C VAL A 235 15.34 3.53 -30.30
N GLU A 236 14.49 4.35 -29.68
CA GLU A 236 14.79 4.97 -28.39
C GLU A 236 14.88 3.92 -27.27
N ALA A 237 13.99 2.93 -27.26
CA ALA A 237 14.05 1.80 -26.33
C ALA A 237 15.40 1.05 -26.44
N ARG A 238 15.85 0.77 -27.67
CA ARG A 238 17.13 0.11 -27.95
C ARG A 238 18.33 0.93 -27.47
N ARG A 239 18.31 2.25 -27.67
CA ARG A 239 19.36 3.16 -27.20
C ARG A 239 19.46 3.15 -25.68
N ALA A 240 18.33 3.23 -24.98
CA ALA A 240 18.29 3.18 -23.52
C ALA A 240 18.74 1.80 -22.99
N ALA A 241 18.28 0.71 -23.60
CA ALA A 241 18.69 -0.65 -23.22
C ALA A 241 20.20 -0.88 -23.42
N ALA A 242 20.77 -0.39 -24.52
CA ALA A 242 22.21 -0.48 -24.79
C ALA A 242 23.05 0.27 -23.74
N LYS A 243 22.58 1.43 -23.28
CA LYS A 243 23.22 2.18 -22.19
C LYS A 243 23.25 1.37 -20.89
N ALA A 244 22.15 0.71 -20.54
CA ALA A 244 22.07 -0.14 -19.36
C ALA A 244 23.00 -1.37 -19.49
N TYR A 245 22.96 -2.04 -20.65
CA TYR A 245 23.75 -3.24 -20.93
C TYR A 245 25.26 -3.01 -20.88
N ALA A 246 25.72 -1.85 -21.37
CA ALA A 246 27.12 -1.47 -21.31
C ALA A 246 27.67 -1.40 -19.88
N ILE A 247 26.80 -1.18 -18.89
CA ILE A 247 27.17 -1.08 -17.47
C ILE A 247 26.98 -2.41 -16.76
N ASN A 248 25.85 -3.09 -16.98
CA ASN A 248 25.51 -4.32 -16.27
C ASN A 248 24.90 -5.39 -17.22
N PRO A 249 25.70 -6.08 -18.03
CA PRO A 249 25.19 -7.00 -19.06
C PRO A 249 24.54 -8.28 -18.49
N THR A 250 24.77 -8.58 -17.20
CA THR A 250 24.25 -9.78 -16.54
C THR A 250 22.90 -9.57 -15.87
N ASP A 251 22.42 -8.33 -15.76
CA ASP A 251 21.18 -7.96 -15.09
C ASP A 251 19.95 -8.68 -15.72
N PRO A 252 19.19 -9.46 -14.94
CA PRO A 252 17.98 -10.10 -15.42
C PRO A 252 16.93 -9.12 -15.98
N GLU A 253 16.79 -7.92 -15.41
CA GLU A 253 15.82 -6.94 -15.89
C GLU A 253 16.20 -6.40 -17.28
N ILE A 254 17.49 -6.16 -17.51
CA ILE A 254 18.00 -5.72 -18.83
C ILE A 254 17.76 -6.81 -19.87
N LYS A 255 18.02 -8.08 -19.53
CA LYS A 255 17.74 -9.21 -20.42
C LYS A 255 16.24 -9.32 -20.74
N ALA A 256 15.38 -9.12 -19.75
CA ALA A 256 13.93 -9.11 -19.95
C ALA A 256 13.49 -7.97 -20.90
N VAL A 257 14.08 -6.77 -20.76
CA VAL A 257 13.83 -5.65 -21.68
C VAL A 257 14.26 -5.99 -23.10
N TYR A 258 15.43 -6.59 -23.32
CA TYR A 258 15.85 -7.03 -24.65
C TYR A 258 14.93 -8.10 -25.25
N GLY A 259 14.47 -9.07 -24.44
CA GLY A 259 13.51 -10.07 -24.89
C GLY A 259 12.19 -9.43 -25.34
N ARG A 260 11.68 -8.46 -24.56
CA ARG A 260 10.48 -7.68 -24.95
C ARG A 260 10.70 -6.85 -26.21
N LEU A 261 11.86 -6.20 -26.33
CA LEU A 261 12.21 -5.39 -27.49
C LEU A 261 12.24 -6.24 -28.77
N GLN A 262 12.87 -7.41 -28.72
CA GLN A 262 12.92 -8.35 -29.85
C GLN A 262 11.52 -8.86 -30.22
N ALA A 263 10.68 -9.18 -29.24
CA ALA A 263 9.30 -9.57 -29.49
C ALA A 263 8.49 -8.46 -30.16
N ALA A 264 8.65 -7.21 -29.71
CA ALA A 264 7.97 -6.05 -30.29
C ALA A 264 8.44 -5.74 -31.73
N GLU A 265 9.72 -5.93 -32.04
CA GLU A 265 10.28 -5.73 -33.38
C GLU A 265 9.82 -6.80 -34.38
N ASN A 266 9.62 -8.04 -33.93
CA ASN A 266 9.19 -9.15 -34.78
C ASN A 266 7.67 -9.19 -35.04
N GLY A 267 6.88 -8.34 -34.35
CA GLY A 267 5.42 -8.28 -34.47
C GLY A 267 4.67 -9.50 -33.87
N PRO A 268 3.34 -9.43 -33.73
CA PRO A 268 2.54 -10.56 -33.28
C PRO A 268 2.44 -11.61 -34.40
N GLY A 269 3.32 -12.61 -34.36
CA GLY A 269 3.20 -13.84 -35.13
C GLY A 269 3.59 -13.74 -36.60
N ASP A 270 4.88 -13.68 -36.89
CA ASP A 270 5.40 -14.30 -38.11
C ASP A 270 5.41 -15.82 -37.86
N GLU A 271 4.25 -16.47 -38.00
CA GLU A 271 4.23 -17.92 -38.21
C GLU A 271 5.05 -18.19 -39.47
N PRO A 272 6.05 -19.11 -39.43
CA PRO A 272 6.85 -19.40 -40.61
C PRO A 272 5.90 -19.93 -41.69
N ARG A 273 5.72 -19.14 -42.76
CA ARG A 273 5.12 -19.62 -44.00
C ARG A 273 5.98 -20.79 -44.48
N ARG A 274 5.55 -22.01 -44.15
CA ARG A 274 6.14 -23.25 -44.65
C ARG A 274 6.14 -23.13 -46.18
N ARG A 275 7.34 -23.09 -46.76
CA ARG A 275 7.55 -23.28 -48.19
C ARG A 275 7.37 -24.74 -48.54
#